data_AF-A0AAW8NJ87-F1
#
_entry.id   AF-A0AAW8NJ87-F1
#
_cell.length_a   1.000
_cell.length_b   1.000
_cell.length_c   1.000
_cell.angle_alpha   90.00
_cell.angle_beta   90.00
_cell.angle_gamma   90.00
#
_symmetry.space_group_name_H-M   'P 1'
#
loop_
_entity.id
_entity.type
_entity.pdbx_description
1 polymer ?
#
loop_
_entity_poly.entity_id
_entity_poly.type
_entity_poly.pdbx_seq_one_letter_code
_entity_poly.pdbx_strand_id
1 'polypeptide(L)'
;MPELRRIYWTRVGLRLLFTAVTLWLFGSAIFSLLPRAAPSASPAPSSATEVFRGMADDVLAAVILPGATAVVLIIAAAVINARDVRRRDPVRRFTRQQRRAGMARAGGVCEMETGFGRRCSRAAEHGDHFYPWSKGGSTSLQNFVAACSRCNRAKGARIPSPGQQMRLERRRRTCVPLDAAVAVGERQPLP
;
A
#
# COMPACT_ATOMS: atom_id res chain seq x y z
N MET A 1 15.87 0.12 7.88
CA MET A 1 15.76 -1.36 7.81
C MET A 1 15.53 -1.83 6.36
N PRO A 2 16.27 -2.82 5.83
CA PRO A 2 16.11 -3.31 4.46
C PRO A 2 14.71 -3.89 4.17
N GLU A 3 14.00 -4.32 5.22
CA GLU A 3 12.64 -4.87 5.10
C GLU A 3 11.60 -3.85 4.61
N LEU A 4 11.63 -2.60 5.09
CA LEU A 4 10.62 -1.60 4.68
C LEU A 4 10.70 -1.33 3.18
N ARG A 5 11.92 -1.25 2.64
CA ARG A 5 12.14 -1.05 1.20
C ARG A 5 11.51 -2.16 0.39
N ARG A 6 11.73 -3.43 0.76
CA ARG A 6 11.12 -4.58 0.10
C ARG A 6 9.60 -4.49 0.14
N ILE A 7 9.02 -4.32 1.32
CA ILE A 7 7.56 -4.26 1.52
C ILE A 7 6.95 -3.11 0.71
N TYR A 8 7.55 -1.92 0.78
CA TYR A 8 7.07 -0.75 0.06
C TYR A 8 7.02 -1.01 -1.44
N TRP A 9 8.12 -1.48 -2.04
CA TRP A 9 8.18 -1.74 -3.49
C TRP A 9 7.28 -2.90 -3.92
N THR A 10 7.12 -3.95 -3.10
CA THR A 10 6.14 -5.01 -3.37
C THR A 10 4.72 -4.44 -3.44
N ARG A 11 4.36 -3.50 -2.55
CA ARG A 11 3.02 -2.89 -2.51
C ARG A 11 2.79 -1.91 -3.64
N VAL A 12 3.81 -1.14 -3.99
CA VAL A 12 3.77 -0.24 -5.15
C VAL A 12 3.64 -1.06 -6.44
N GLY A 13 4.49 -2.07 -6.62
CA GLY A 13 4.45 -2.97 -7.77
C GLY A 13 3.10 -3.66 -7.92
N LEU A 14 2.55 -4.21 -6.84
CA LEU A 14 1.22 -4.83 -6.86
C LEU A 14 0.14 -3.85 -7.32
N ARG A 15 0.15 -2.60 -6.84
CA ARG A 15 -0.82 -1.57 -7.28
C ARG A 15 -0.64 -1.22 -8.76
N LEU A 16 0.60 -1.04 -9.22
CA LEU A 16 0.87 -0.75 -10.62
C LEU A 16 0.43 -1.89 -11.53
N LEU A 17 0.68 -3.14 -11.12
CA LEU A 17 0.21 -4.34 -11.84
C LEU A 17 -1.31 -4.39 -11.89
N PHE A 18 -2.00 -4.12 -10.77
CA PHE A 18 -3.46 -4.03 -10.78
C PHE A 18 -3.98 -2.96 -11.74
N THR A 19 -3.39 -1.77 -11.73
CA THR A 19 -3.77 -0.70 -12.67
C THR A 19 -3.53 -1.13 -14.12
N ALA A 20 -2.36 -1.71 -14.42
CA ALA A 20 -2.03 -2.17 -15.76
C ALA A 20 -2.98 -3.27 -16.25
N VAL A 21 -3.26 -4.28 -15.40
CA VAL A 21 -4.20 -5.37 -15.73
C VAL A 21 -5.62 -4.86 -15.87
N THR A 22 -6.02 -3.87 -15.08
CA THR A 22 -7.35 -3.24 -15.21
C THR A 22 -7.46 -2.54 -16.57
N LEU A 23 -6.46 -1.71 -16.93
CA LEU A 23 -6.41 -1.05 -18.24
C LEU A 23 -6.37 -2.06 -19.39
N TRP A 24 -5.65 -3.18 -19.21
CA TRP A 24 -5.62 -4.26 -20.19
C TRP A 24 -6.98 -4.95 -20.34
N LEU A 25 -7.67 -5.29 -19.24
CA LEU A 25 -9.02 -5.83 -19.25
C LEU A 25 -10.00 -4.91 -20.01
N PHE A 26 -10.01 -3.62 -19.65
CA PHE A 26 -10.87 -2.64 -20.30
C PHE A 26 -10.52 -2.50 -21.79
N GLY A 27 -9.24 -2.42 -22.13
CA GLY A 27 -8.78 -2.35 -23.52
C GLY A 27 -9.22 -3.58 -24.31
N SER A 28 -8.91 -4.78 -23.84
CA SER A 28 -9.29 -6.05 -24.47
C SER A 28 -10.79 -6.13 -24.75
N ALA A 29 -11.63 -5.74 -23.78
CA ALA A 29 -13.07 -5.76 -23.94
C ALA A 29 -13.60 -4.72 -24.94
N ILE A 30 -12.96 -3.55 -25.03
CA ILE A 30 -13.33 -2.52 -26.02
C ILE A 30 -12.89 -2.96 -27.43
N PHE A 31 -11.66 -3.47 -27.58
CA PHE A 31 -11.13 -3.88 -28.87
C PHE A 31 -11.82 -5.12 -29.44
N SER A 32 -12.32 -6.03 -28.60
CA SER A 32 -13.09 -7.20 -29.06
C SER A 32 -14.48 -6.84 -29.59
N LEU A 33 -14.98 -5.63 -29.30
CA LEU A 33 -16.26 -5.13 -29.79
C LEU A 33 -16.12 -4.24 -31.03
N LEU A 34 -14.90 -3.89 -31.43
CA LEU A 34 -14.66 -3.11 -32.66
C LEU A 34 -14.85 -4.00 -33.89
N PRO A 35 -15.47 -3.48 -34.98
CA PRO A 35 -15.62 -4.24 -36.21
C PRO A 35 -14.24 -4.61 -36.76
N ARG A 36 -13.98 -5.90 -36.96
CA ARG A 36 -12.83 -6.36 -37.75
C ARG A 36 -13.12 -6.18 -39.23
N ALA A 37 -12.13 -5.74 -40.01
CA ALA A 37 -12.19 -5.88 -41.46
C ALA A 37 -12.31 -7.38 -41.79
N ALA A 38 -13.38 -7.77 -42.48
CA ALA A 38 -13.61 -9.17 -42.81
C ALA A 38 -12.50 -9.69 -43.73
N PRO A 39 -11.88 -10.84 -43.45
CA PRO A 39 -11.11 -11.55 -44.46
C PRO A 39 -12.09 -11.99 -45.56
N SER A 40 -11.68 -11.85 -46.82
CA SER A 40 -12.50 -12.06 -48.03
C SER A 40 -13.04 -13.48 -48.25
N ALA A 41 -12.88 -14.41 -47.29
CA ALA A 41 -13.11 -15.84 -47.46
C ALA A 41 -13.97 -16.52 -46.38
N SER A 42 -14.51 -15.80 -45.39
CA SER A 42 -15.36 -16.41 -44.36
C SER A 42 -16.82 -16.52 -44.82
N PRO A 43 -17.49 -17.68 -44.67
CA PRO A 43 -18.91 -17.81 -44.99
C PRO A 43 -19.75 -16.86 -44.12
N ALA A 44 -20.76 -16.24 -44.74
CA ALA A 44 -21.65 -15.31 -44.04
C ALA A 44 -22.47 -16.07 -42.97
N PRO A 45 -22.65 -15.49 -41.77
CA PRO A 45 -23.44 -16.12 -40.70
C PRO A 45 -24.88 -16.34 -41.17
N SER A 46 -25.44 -17.51 -40.87
CA SER A 46 -26.76 -17.95 -41.33
C SER A 46 -27.89 -17.60 -40.34
N SER A 47 -27.53 -17.24 -39.10
CA SER A 47 -28.47 -16.86 -38.06
C SER A 47 -27.91 -15.80 -37.11
N ALA A 48 -28.79 -15.03 -36.47
CA ALA A 48 -28.42 -14.08 -35.42
C ALA A 48 -27.68 -14.76 -34.25
N THR A 49 -28.02 -16.02 -33.93
CA THR A 49 -27.36 -16.77 -32.86
C THR A 49 -25.89 -17.09 -33.14
N GLU A 50 -25.50 -17.28 -34.39
CA GLU A 50 -24.10 -17.48 -34.78
C GLU A 50 -23.29 -16.20 -34.63
N VAL A 51 -23.88 -15.06 -34.98
CA VAL A 51 -23.25 -13.74 -34.78
C VAL A 51 -22.99 -13.49 -33.28
N PHE A 52 -23.98 -13.70 -32.43
CA PHE A 52 -23.83 -13.49 -30.99
C PHE A 52 -22.82 -14.45 -30.35
N ARG A 53 -22.75 -15.72 -30.79
CA ARG A 53 -21.73 -16.65 -30.30
C ARG A 53 -20.32 -16.23 -30.70
N GLY A 54 -20.10 -15.84 -31.96
CA GLY A 54 -18.79 -15.37 -32.42
C GLY A 54 -18.31 -14.15 -31.64
N MET A 55 -19.19 -13.18 -31.39
CA MET A 55 -18.87 -12.02 -30.54
C MET A 55 -18.54 -12.44 -29.11
N ALA A 56 -19.28 -13.39 -28.54
CA ALA A 56 -19.01 -13.90 -27.20
C ALA A 56 -17.65 -14.63 -27.11
N ASP A 57 -17.30 -15.43 -28.11
CA ASP A 57 -16.02 -16.13 -28.19
C ASP A 57 -14.84 -15.17 -28.33
N ASP A 58 -14.96 -14.13 -29.16
CA ASP A 58 -13.94 -13.08 -29.31
C ASP A 58 -13.73 -12.29 -28.02
N VAL A 59 -14.82 -11.93 -27.32
CA VAL A 59 -14.75 -11.27 -26.01
C VAL A 59 -14.12 -12.20 -24.97
N LEU A 60 -14.53 -13.46 -24.93
CA LEU A 60 -13.99 -14.44 -23.99
C LEU A 60 -12.49 -14.64 -24.21
N ALA A 61 -12.06 -14.87 -25.45
CA ALA A 61 -10.65 -15.01 -25.81
C ALA A 61 -9.82 -13.77 -25.41
N ALA A 62 -10.36 -12.57 -25.61
CA ALA A 62 -9.69 -11.31 -25.26
C ALA A 62 -9.57 -11.08 -23.74
N VAL A 63 -10.50 -11.62 -22.93
CA VAL A 63 -10.60 -11.37 -21.49
C VAL A 63 -9.97 -12.47 -20.63
N ILE A 64 -9.88 -13.72 -21.11
CA ILE A 64 -9.37 -14.86 -20.31
C ILE A 64 -8.01 -14.56 -19.68
N LEU A 65 -7.03 -14.13 -20.46
CA LEU A 65 -5.66 -13.92 -19.98
C LEU A 65 -5.54 -12.75 -18.99
N PRO A 66 -6.02 -11.53 -19.30
CA PRO A 66 -6.03 -10.44 -18.34
C PRO A 66 -6.90 -10.75 -17.10
N GLY A 67 -7.99 -11.51 -17.28
CA GLY A 67 -8.87 -11.96 -16.20
C GLY A 67 -8.18 -12.91 -15.23
N ALA A 68 -7.53 -13.95 -15.76
CA ALA A 68 -6.72 -14.88 -14.97
C ALA A 68 -5.58 -14.16 -14.23
N THR A 69 -4.93 -13.20 -14.89
CA THR A 69 -3.89 -12.37 -14.27
C THR A 69 -4.46 -11.56 -13.10
N ALA A 70 -5.64 -10.95 -13.27
CA ALA A 70 -6.31 -10.22 -12.19
C ALA A 70 -6.61 -11.13 -10.99
N VAL A 71 -7.09 -12.36 -11.24
CA VAL A 71 -7.36 -13.36 -10.18
C VAL A 71 -6.08 -13.69 -9.39
N VAL A 72 -4.96 -13.93 -10.08
CA VAL A 72 -3.66 -14.19 -9.42
C VAL A 72 -3.24 -13.00 -8.54
N LEU A 73 -3.38 -11.76 -9.04
CA LEU A 73 -3.06 -10.56 -8.26
C LEU A 73 -3.98 -10.40 -7.05
N ILE A 74 -5.27 -10.76 -7.16
CA ILE A 74 -6.24 -10.76 -6.04
C ILE A 74 -5.82 -11.77 -4.98
N ILE A 75 -5.47 -12.99 -5.38
CA ILE A 75 -4.97 -14.03 -4.46
C ILE A 75 -3.70 -13.54 -3.75
N ALA A 76 -2.75 -12.98 -4.50
CA ALA A 76 -1.52 -12.42 -3.92
C ALA A 76 -1.83 -11.30 -2.91
N ALA A 77 -2.74 -10.38 -3.24
CA ALA A 77 -3.18 -9.32 -2.34
C ALA A 77 -3.85 -9.88 -1.07
N ALA A 78 -4.69 -10.89 -1.21
CA ALA A 78 -5.36 -11.57 -0.10
C ALA A 78 -4.37 -12.25 0.84
N VAL A 79 -3.39 -12.99 0.30
CA VAL A 79 -2.30 -13.62 1.08
C VAL A 79 -1.50 -12.57 1.84
N ILE A 80 -1.14 -11.47 1.17
CA ILE A 80 -0.38 -10.40 1.81
C ILE A 80 -1.21 -9.75 2.93
N ASN A 81 -2.49 -9.47 2.72
CA ASN A 81 -3.38 -8.92 3.74
C ASN A 81 -3.59 -9.89 4.92
N ALA A 82 -3.71 -11.19 4.66
CA ALA A 82 -3.80 -12.21 5.70
C ALA A 82 -2.53 -12.24 6.56
N ARG A 83 -1.34 -12.12 5.95
CA ARG A 83 -0.07 -12.02 6.68
C ARG A 83 0.02 -10.74 7.53
N ASP A 84 -0.47 -9.61 7.02
CA ASP A 84 -0.58 -8.36 7.78
C ASP A 84 -1.49 -8.51 8.99
N VAL A 85 -2.63 -9.19 8.84
CA VAL A 85 -3.58 -9.47 9.93
C VAL A 85 -2.94 -10.35 10.99
N ARG A 86 -2.23 -11.41 10.59
CA ARG A 86 -1.51 -12.30 11.51
C ARG A 86 -0.40 -11.61 12.29
N ARG A 87 0.18 -10.54 11.74
CA ARG A 87 1.19 -9.70 12.43
C ARG A 87 0.56 -8.59 13.27
N ARG A 88 -0.76 -8.48 13.40
CA ARG A 88 -1.32 -7.37 14.20
C ARG A 88 -0.94 -7.55 15.66
N ASP A 89 -0.40 -6.50 16.24
CA ASP A 89 -0.17 -6.43 17.67
C ASP A 89 -1.52 -6.51 18.40
N PRO A 90 -1.72 -7.45 19.35
CA PRO A 90 -2.96 -7.49 20.14
C PRO A 90 -3.18 -6.18 20.90
N VAL A 91 -2.11 -5.47 21.26
CA VAL A 91 -2.18 -4.16 21.89
C VAL A 91 -2.09 -3.10 20.79
N ARG A 92 -3.18 -2.36 20.57
CA ARG A 92 -3.18 -1.21 19.66
C ARG A 92 -2.80 0.11 20.34
N ARG A 93 -3.15 0.27 21.62
CA ARG A 93 -3.03 1.55 22.32
C ARG A 93 -1.69 1.63 23.04
N PHE A 94 -0.94 2.71 22.78
CA PHE A 94 0.24 3.03 23.57
C PHE A 94 -0.14 3.31 25.03
N THR A 95 0.67 2.84 25.97
CA THR A 95 0.51 3.16 27.39
C THR A 95 0.73 4.67 27.64
N ARG A 96 0.25 5.18 28.79
CA ARG A 96 0.49 6.59 29.16
C ARG A 96 1.99 6.91 29.21
N GLN A 97 2.80 5.99 29.72
CA GLN A 97 4.25 6.12 29.78
C GLN A 97 4.87 6.19 28.38
N GLN A 98 4.47 5.27 27.47
CA GLN A 98 4.96 5.29 26.08
C GLN A 98 4.58 6.58 25.35
N ARG A 99 3.34 7.07 25.53
CA ARG A 99 2.91 8.35 24.97
C ARG A 99 3.76 9.50 25.50
N ARG A 100 3.96 9.59 26.81
CA ARG A 100 4.78 10.65 27.43
C ARG A 100 6.21 10.62 26.91
N ALA A 101 6.84 9.45 26.88
CA ALA A 101 8.20 9.29 26.41
C ALA A 101 8.34 9.64 24.91
N GLY A 102 7.42 9.17 24.08
CA GLY A 102 7.43 9.47 22.64
C GLY A 102 7.20 10.96 22.33
N MET A 103 6.31 11.63 23.06
CA MET A 103 6.07 13.07 22.91
C MET A 103 7.25 13.91 23.42
N ALA A 104 7.88 13.50 24.52
CA ALA A 104 9.08 14.14 25.06
C ALA A 104 10.25 14.03 24.07
N ARG A 105 10.47 12.85 23.47
CA ARG A 105 11.49 12.66 22.41
C ARG A 105 11.29 13.60 21.23
N ALA A 106 10.05 13.87 20.86
CA ALA A 106 9.71 14.75 19.76
C ALA A 106 9.82 16.26 20.10
N GLY A 107 10.06 16.60 21.38
CA GLY A 107 10.02 17.98 21.88
C GLY A 107 8.64 18.62 21.76
N GLY A 108 7.57 17.81 21.77
CA GLY A 108 6.20 18.31 21.56
C GLY A 108 5.90 18.80 20.12
N VAL A 109 6.81 18.62 19.17
CA VAL A 109 6.65 19.05 17.77
C VAL A 109 6.39 17.83 16.87
N CYS A 110 5.48 17.98 15.92
CA CYS A 110 5.15 16.95 14.94
C CYS A 110 6.41 16.40 14.24
N GLU A 111 6.59 15.08 14.28
CA GLU A 111 7.68 14.35 13.62
C GLU A 111 7.36 14.00 12.15
N MET A 112 6.08 14.17 11.78
CA MET A 112 5.59 13.91 10.43
C MET A 112 6.03 15.00 9.45
N GLU A 113 5.95 14.66 8.18
CA GLU A 113 6.34 15.53 7.09
C GLU A 113 5.12 16.17 6.43
N THR A 114 5.33 17.39 5.96
CA THR A 114 4.43 18.09 5.03
C THR A 114 5.04 18.02 3.62
N GLY A 115 4.42 18.67 2.64
CA GLY A 115 4.88 18.66 1.25
C GLY A 115 6.40 18.89 1.13
N PHE A 116 7.01 18.23 0.13
CA PHE A 116 8.46 18.25 -0.12
C PHE A 116 9.34 17.68 1.01
N GLY A 117 8.80 16.84 1.90
CA GLY A 117 9.60 16.14 2.92
C GLY A 117 10.08 17.01 4.08
N ARG A 118 9.54 18.23 4.21
CA ARG A 118 9.85 19.14 5.32
C ARG A 118 9.12 18.71 6.58
N ARG A 119 9.80 18.79 7.73
CA ARG A 119 9.18 18.52 9.04
C ARG A 119 8.03 19.49 9.28
N CYS A 120 6.90 18.98 9.77
CA CYS A 120 5.79 19.81 10.20
C CYS A 120 6.19 20.61 11.45
N SER A 121 5.97 21.93 11.44
CA SER A 121 6.25 22.82 12.58
C SER A 121 5.14 22.86 13.63
N ARG A 122 4.00 22.19 13.40
CA ARG A 122 2.86 22.19 14.34
C ARG A 122 3.19 21.37 15.58
N ALA A 123 2.56 21.75 16.70
CA ALA A 123 2.57 20.95 17.91
C ALA A 123 2.04 19.52 17.62
N ALA A 124 2.68 18.53 18.22
CA ALA A 124 2.17 17.18 18.23
C ALA A 124 0.99 17.09 19.21
N GLU A 125 -0.07 16.44 18.77
CA GLU A 125 -1.32 16.29 19.54
C GLU A 125 -1.57 14.80 19.86
N HIS A 126 -1.08 13.91 18.99
CA HIS A 126 -1.36 12.49 19.03
C HIS A 126 -0.07 11.67 18.90
N GLY A 127 -0.07 10.50 19.53
CA GLY A 127 0.90 9.45 19.26
C GLY A 127 0.30 8.45 18.28
N ASP A 128 0.94 8.25 17.14
CA ASP A 128 0.51 7.31 16.10
C ASP A 128 1.61 6.28 15.81
N HIS A 129 1.27 5.23 15.06
CA HIS A 129 2.22 4.23 14.58
C HIS A 129 2.83 4.68 13.25
N PHE A 130 4.15 4.84 13.19
CA PHE A 130 4.87 5.18 11.97
C PHE A 130 4.61 4.15 10.86
N TYR A 131 4.86 2.88 11.16
CA TYR A 131 4.35 1.74 10.39
C TYR A 131 2.96 1.37 10.90
N PRO A 132 1.91 1.39 10.05
CA PRO A 132 0.54 1.30 10.51
C PRO A 132 0.23 -0.04 11.21
N TRP A 133 -0.41 0.04 12.38
CA TRP A 133 -0.84 -1.12 13.16
C TRP A 133 -1.63 -2.15 12.35
N SER A 134 -2.54 -1.69 11.48
CA SER A 134 -3.37 -2.56 10.63
C SER A 134 -2.58 -3.45 9.66
N LYS A 135 -1.29 -3.15 9.44
CA LYS A 135 -0.35 -3.89 8.57
C LYS A 135 0.75 -4.62 9.36
N GLY A 136 0.56 -4.73 10.67
CA GLY A 136 1.49 -5.39 11.58
C GLY A 136 2.59 -4.49 12.15
N GLY A 137 2.35 -3.18 12.26
CA GLY A 137 3.22 -2.30 13.05
C GLY A 137 3.07 -2.60 14.55
N SER A 138 4.19 -2.67 15.28
CA SER A 138 4.17 -2.94 16.73
C SER A 138 3.79 -1.69 17.53
N THR A 139 3.20 -1.87 18.71
CA THR A 139 2.93 -0.80 19.67
C THR A 139 4.13 -0.62 20.58
N SER A 140 5.21 -0.07 20.01
CA SER A 140 6.48 0.18 20.69
C SER A 140 6.91 1.64 20.56
N LEU A 141 7.88 2.05 21.37
CA LEU A 141 8.47 3.40 21.28
C LEU A 141 9.23 3.64 19.96
N GLN A 142 9.75 2.58 19.33
CA GLN A 142 10.43 2.66 18.03
C GLN A 142 9.42 2.96 16.92
N ASN A 143 8.24 2.34 16.97
CA ASN A 143 7.16 2.60 16.01
C ASN A 143 6.29 3.82 16.37
N PHE A 144 6.42 4.38 17.57
CA PHE A 144 5.71 5.59 17.97
C PHE A 144 6.19 6.81 17.18
N VAL A 145 5.26 7.63 16.67
CA VAL A 145 5.53 8.94 16.08
C VAL A 145 4.60 10.00 16.66
N ALA A 146 5.16 11.15 17.03
CA ALA A 146 4.38 12.29 17.49
C ALA A 146 3.81 13.05 16.27
N ALA A 147 2.49 13.18 16.18
CA ALA A 147 1.80 13.76 15.02
C ALA A 147 0.75 14.81 15.41
N CYS A 148 0.64 15.87 14.62
CA CYS A 148 -0.52 16.77 14.69
C CYS A 148 -1.74 16.11 14.00
N SER A 149 -2.95 16.55 14.33
CA SER A 149 -4.19 15.96 13.75
C SER A 149 -4.19 15.97 12.21
N ARG A 150 -3.71 17.04 11.58
CA ARG A 150 -3.67 17.17 10.12
C ARG A 150 -2.77 16.12 9.47
N CYS A 151 -1.53 15.99 9.95
CA CYS A 151 -0.57 15.02 9.41
C CYS A 151 -1.00 13.58 9.72
N ASN A 152 -1.55 13.33 10.91
CA ASN A 152 -2.07 12.02 11.28
C ASN A 152 -3.20 11.56 10.35
N ARG A 153 -4.22 12.42 10.15
CA ARG A 153 -5.33 12.15 9.23
C ARG A 153 -4.85 12.00 7.79
N ALA A 154 -3.91 12.85 7.36
CA ALA A 154 -3.34 12.74 6.03
C ALA A 154 -2.65 11.39 5.83
N LYS A 155 -1.80 10.94 6.77
CA LYS A 155 -1.07 9.66 6.71
C LYS A 155 -2.00 8.46 6.59
N GLY A 156 -2.99 8.36 7.48
CA GLY A 156 -3.89 7.21 7.59
C GLY A 156 -3.13 5.88 7.72
N ALA A 157 -3.60 4.85 7.00
CA ALA A 157 -2.99 3.52 6.99
C ALA A 157 -1.94 3.30 5.88
N ARG A 158 -1.34 4.38 5.33
CA ARG A 158 -0.31 4.25 4.29
C ARG A 158 0.99 3.71 4.89
N ILE A 159 1.65 2.81 4.16
CA ILE A 159 2.99 2.33 4.52
C ILE A 159 3.97 3.48 4.24
N PRO A 160 4.83 3.85 5.20
CA PRO A 160 5.81 4.90 4.98
C PRO A 160 6.80 4.50 3.88
N SER A 161 7.26 5.49 3.11
CA SER A 161 8.29 5.23 2.11
C SER A 161 9.67 5.07 2.77
N PRO A 162 10.63 4.38 2.13
CA PRO A 162 11.99 4.26 2.66
C PRO A 162 12.65 5.63 2.89
N GLY A 163 12.37 6.62 2.03
CA GLY A 163 12.85 7.98 2.21
C GLY A 163 12.26 8.68 3.43
N GLN A 164 10.99 8.45 3.75
CA GLN A 164 10.37 8.98 4.97
C GLN A 164 11.00 8.38 6.23
N GLN A 165 11.24 7.05 6.22
CA GLN A 165 11.94 6.39 7.33
C GLN A 165 13.33 6.98 7.53
N MET A 166 14.13 7.05 6.46
CA MET A 166 15.50 7.56 6.52
C MET A 166 15.56 8.99 7.04
N ARG A 167 14.66 9.88 6.59
CA ARG A 167 14.62 11.26 7.07
C ARG A 167 14.20 11.36 8.53
N LEU A 168 13.24 10.55 8.98
CA LEU A 168 12.84 10.53 10.38
C LEU A 168 13.95 9.97 11.28
N GLU A 169 14.59 8.88 10.88
CA GLU A 169 15.78 8.33 11.57
C GLU A 169 16.89 9.40 11.66
N ARG A 170 17.18 10.10 10.56
CA ARG A 170 18.17 11.19 10.55
C ARG A 170 17.82 12.31 11.53
N ARG A 171 16.54 12.70 11.64
CA ARG A 171 16.06 13.70 12.60
C ARG A 171 16.12 13.21 14.05
N ARG A 172 15.96 11.91 14.30
CA ARG A 172 16.08 11.34 15.65
C ARG A 172 17.53 11.28 16.11
N ARG A 173 18.48 11.01 15.22
CA ARG A 173 19.92 11.02 15.54
C ARG A 173 20.41 12.34 16.11
N THR A 174 19.82 13.46 15.72
CA THR A 174 20.22 14.77 16.26
C THR A 174 19.73 15.04 17.68
N CYS A 175 18.79 14.24 18.20
CA CYS A 175 18.12 14.50 19.47
C CYS A 175 18.16 13.30 20.45
N VAL A 176 18.67 12.14 20.02
CA VAL A 176 18.63 10.89 20.79
C VAL A 176 20.02 10.24 20.77
N PRO A 177 20.65 10.00 21.94
CA PRO A 177 22.01 9.45 22.01
C PRO A 177 22.07 7.91 21.83
N LEU A 178 20.94 7.20 21.94
CA LEU A 178 20.87 5.74 21.85
C LEU A 178 20.42 5.30 20.44
N ASP A 179 21.27 4.55 19.74
CA ASP A 179 21.00 4.04 18.38
C ASP A 179 19.71 3.20 18.30
N ALA A 180 19.38 2.44 19.34
CA ALA A 180 18.14 1.66 19.39
C ALA A 180 16.87 2.54 19.38
N ALA A 181 16.97 3.78 19.87
CA ALA A 181 15.86 4.74 19.89
C ALA A 181 15.79 5.61 18.61
N VAL A 182 16.79 5.49 17.73
CA VAL A 182 16.80 6.09 16.39
C VAL A 182 15.96 5.26 15.42
N ALA A 183 16.00 3.93 15.53
CA ALA A 183 15.26 3.02 14.65
C ALA A 183 13.76 3.33 14.66
N VAL A 184 13.14 3.30 13.48
CA VAL A 184 11.72 3.63 13.31
C VAL A 184 10.98 2.57 12.51
N GLY A 185 9.73 2.31 12.91
CA GLY A 185 8.82 1.47 12.13
C GLY A 185 8.90 -0.01 12.46
N GLU A 186 9.18 -0.32 13.73
CA GLU A 186 9.17 -1.68 14.24
C GLU A 186 7.85 -2.39 13.91
N ARG A 187 7.96 -3.66 13.54
CA ARG A 187 6.85 -4.52 13.15
C ARG A 187 6.83 -5.73 14.05
N GLN A 188 5.63 -6.25 14.28
CA GLN A 188 5.51 -7.52 14.97
C GLN A 188 6.07 -8.67 14.09
N PRO A 189 6.79 -9.63 14.68
CA PRO A 189 7.21 -10.84 13.99
C PRO A 189 5.98 -11.63 13.55
N LEU A 190 6.17 -12.57 12.60
CA LEU A 190 5.14 -13.58 12.40
C LEU A 190 5.22 -14.54 13.58
N PRO A 191 4.07 -14.95 14.14
CA PRO A 191 4.02 -16.12 15.00
C PRO A 191 4.43 -17.38 14.21
#